data_AF-A0A0P0M2C4-F1
#
_entry.id   AF-A0A0P0M2C4-F1
#
_cell.length_a   1.000
_cell.length_b   1.000
_cell.length_c   1.000
_cell.angle_alpha   90.00
_cell.angle_beta   90.00
_cell.angle_gamma   90.00
#
_symmetry.space_group_name_H-M   'P 1'
#
loop_
_entity.id
_entity.type
_entity.pdbx_description
1 polymer ?
#
loop_
_entity_poly.entity_id
_entity_poly.type
_entity_poly.pdbx_seq_one_letter_code
_entity_poly.pdbx_strand_id
1 'polypeptide(L)'
;MSVPSNATLQVSYIGYNTQDVPVGNKSFLNITLKEDTETLDEVVVVGYGSQKKVNVIGSIASVDSKALESRAVPDVSNMLTGQMSGVTITQESGNPGQDAGTIRIRGVGSFGATPSPLVLVDGLPGSLSDLTPADIDNISVLKDASSAAIYGSRAANGVILVTTKKGKEGKARIIYNGSVGMSQATELPELAHSYDMQNFIIRRLGQKPIRLR
;
A
#
# COMPACT_ATOMS: atom_id res chain seq x y z
N MET A 1 -15.28 -38.36 22.37
CA MET A 1 -14.06 -37.56 22.59
C MET A 1 -13.99 -37.22 24.07
N SER A 2 -12.95 -37.67 24.78
CA SER A 2 -12.76 -37.41 26.22
C SER A 2 -11.91 -36.16 26.37
N VAL A 3 -12.43 -35.14 27.07
CA VAL A 3 -11.77 -33.86 27.30
C VAL A 3 -11.31 -33.82 28.76
N PRO A 4 -10.07 -33.39 29.08
CA PRO A 4 -9.58 -33.34 30.46
C PRO A 4 -10.46 -32.45 31.35
N SER A 5 -10.61 -32.83 32.62
CA SER A 5 -11.56 -32.29 33.62
C SER A 5 -11.41 -30.80 33.96
N ASN A 6 -10.43 -30.11 33.37
CA ASN A 6 -10.18 -28.69 33.56
C ASN A 6 -10.01 -27.94 32.23
N ALA A 7 -10.65 -28.40 31.16
CA ALA A 7 -10.61 -27.74 29.87
C ALA A 7 -11.50 -26.50 29.85
N THR A 8 -10.96 -25.40 29.36
CA THR A 8 -11.69 -24.17 29.01
C THR A 8 -12.03 -24.21 27.53
N LEU A 9 -13.32 -24.08 27.21
CA LEU A 9 -13.80 -23.95 25.85
C LEU A 9 -13.82 -22.46 25.49
N GLN A 10 -12.93 -22.08 24.58
CA GLN A 10 -12.91 -20.74 24.01
C GLN A 10 -13.85 -20.71 22.81
N VAL A 11 -14.85 -19.83 22.83
CA VAL A 11 -15.78 -19.62 21.72
C VAL A 11 -15.57 -18.20 21.19
N SER A 12 -15.26 -18.11 19.89
CA SER A 12 -15.10 -16.84 19.17
C SER A 12 -15.99 -16.82 17.93
N TYR A 13 -16.61 -15.68 17.66
CA TYR A 13 -17.40 -15.45 16.45
C TYR A 13 -17.24 -13.98 16.03
N ILE A 14 -17.24 -13.72 14.73
CA ILE A 14 -17.00 -12.37 14.19
C ILE A 14 -18.17 -11.45 14.61
N GLY A 15 -17.86 -10.32 15.26
CA GLY A 15 -18.84 -9.38 15.80
C GLY A 15 -19.29 -9.67 17.24
N TYR A 16 -18.66 -10.62 17.94
CA TYR A 16 -18.98 -11.00 19.31
C TYR A 16 -17.71 -11.13 20.16
N ASN A 17 -17.83 -10.81 21.45
CA ASN A 17 -16.74 -10.92 22.41
C ASN A 17 -16.32 -12.39 22.58
N THR A 18 -15.01 -12.65 22.54
CA THR A 18 -14.48 -14.00 22.80
C THR A 18 -14.73 -14.36 24.26
N GLN A 19 -15.39 -15.49 24.51
CA GLN A 19 -15.72 -15.94 25.85
C GLN A 19 -15.08 -17.30 26.15
N ASP A 20 -14.31 -17.34 27.23
CA ASP A 20 -13.74 -18.58 27.77
C ASP A 20 -14.70 -19.16 28.80
N VAL A 21 -15.22 -20.36 28.53
CA VAL A 21 -16.16 -21.05 29.42
C VAL A 21 -15.50 -22.32 29.96
N PRO A 22 -15.34 -22.47 31.30
CA PRO A 22 -14.83 -23.71 31.87
C PRO A 22 -15.85 -24.84 31.66
N VAL A 23 -15.43 -25.92 30.99
CA VAL A 23 -16.31 -27.02 30.57
C VAL A 23 -16.77 -27.87 31.76
N GLY A 24 -15.90 -28.02 32.78
CA GLY A 24 -16.21 -28.79 34.00
C GLY A 24 -16.79 -30.18 33.71
N ASN A 25 -17.73 -30.64 34.55
CA ASN A 25 -18.46 -31.91 34.40
C ASN A 25 -19.85 -31.76 33.75
N LYS A 26 -20.12 -30.67 33.02
CA LYS A 26 -21.44 -30.41 32.44
C LYS A 26 -21.53 -30.97 31.02
N SER A 27 -22.53 -31.83 30.76
CA SER A 27 -22.78 -32.43 29.45
C SER A 27 -23.47 -31.50 28.45
N PHE A 28 -24.08 -30.41 28.93
CA PHE A 28 -24.73 -29.38 28.12
C PHE A 28 -24.30 -27.99 28.61
N LEU A 29 -23.79 -27.16 27.70
CA LEU A 29 -23.45 -25.75 27.96
C LEU A 29 -24.22 -24.85 26.98
N ASN A 30 -25.08 -23.99 27.50
CA ASN A 30 -25.67 -22.89 26.73
C ASN A 30 -24.78 -21.66 26.89
N ILE A 31 -24.17 -21.21 25.78
CA ILE A 31 -23.26 -20.05 25.76
C ILE A 31 -23.94 -18.96 24.94
N THR A 32 -24.28 -17.85 25.59
CA THR A 32 -24.84 -16.66 24.93
C THR A 32 -23.73 -15.63 24.79
N LEU A 33 -23.22 -15.45 23.58
CA LEU A 33 -22.18 -14.49 23.28
C LEU A 33 -22.74 -13.06 23.34
N LYS A 34 -21.97 -12.14 23.92
CA LYS A 34 -22.29 -10.71 23.88
C LYS A 34 -21.70 -10.10 22.61
N GLU A 35 -22.50 -9.33 21.88
CA GLU A 35 -22.02 -8.58 20.72
C GLU A 35 -20.83 -7.71 21.12
N ASP A 36 -19.84 -7.67 20.24
CA ASP A 36 -18.66 -6.83 20.37
C ASP A 36 -18.94 -5.50 19.66
N THR A 37 -19.29 -4.49 20.45
CA THR A 37 -19.49 -3.11 19.96
C THR A 37 -18.18 -2.31 19.89
N GLU A 38 -17.00 -2.92 20.12
CA GLU A 38 -15.74 -2.25 19.79
C GLU A 38 -15.57 -2.22 18.26
N THR A 39 -16.08 -1.15 17.65
CA THR A 39 -15.58 -0.70 16.35
C THR A 39 -14.08 -0.53 16.48
N LEU A 40 -13.30 -1.31 15.72
CA LEU A 40 -11.84 -1.17 15.59
C LEU A 40 -11.52 0.30 15.30
N ASP A 41 -11.11 1.04 16.33
CA ASP A 41 -10.69 2.43 16.20
C ASP A 41 -9.38 2.41 15.39
N GLU A 42 -9.47 2.70 14.08
CA GLU A 42 -8.31 2.97 13.24
C GLU A 42 -7.56 4.17 13.84
N VAL A 43 -6.41 3.89 14.44
CA VAL A 43 -5.52 4.91 14.99
C VAL A 43 -4.59 5.39 13.88
N VAL A 44 -4.71 6.66 13.51
CA VAL A 44 -3.75 7.32 12.62
C VAL A 44 -2.74 8.07 13.49
N VAL A 45 -1.46 7.75 13.33
CA VAL A 45 -0.37 8.45 14.01
C VAL A 45 -0.07 9.71 13.20
N VAL A 46 -0.49 10.86 13.72
CA VAL A 46 -0.06 12.17 13.21
C VAL A 46 0.84 12.75 14.30
N GLY A 47 1.98 13.34 13.89
CA GLY A 47 3.11 13.73 14.74
C GLY A 47 2.76 14.04 16.21
N TYR A 48 3.40 13.31 17.11
CA TYR A 48 3.34 13.42 18.58
C TYR A 48 2.03 13.03 19.30
N GLY A 49 0.98 12.54 18.64
CA GLY A 49 -0.20 11.98 19.33
C GLY A 49 -1.09 11.06 18.48
N SER A 50 -1.59 9.97 19.07
CA SER A 50 -2.56 9.08 18.41
C SER A 50 -3.95 9.70 18.44
N GLN A 51 -4.48 10.15 17.30
CA GLN A 51 -5.84 10.66 17.20
C GLN A 51 -6.72 9.69 16.42
N LYS A 52 -7.99 9.55 16.85
CA LYS A 52 -8.99 8.75 16.14
C LYS A 52 -9.21 9.31 14.74
N LYS A 53 -9.33 8.45 13.73
CA LYS A 53 -9.62 8.80 12.31
C LYS A 53 -10.81 9.76 12.14
N VAL A 54 -11.77 9.71 13.05
CA VAL A 54 -12.98 10.56 13.08
C VAL A 54 -12.70 12.02 13.48
N ASN A 55 -11.61 12.30 14.21
CA ASN A 55 -11.35 13.62 14.77
C ASN A 55 -10.37 14.48 13.97
N VAL A 56 -9.92 14.02 12.80
CA VAL A 56 -9.00 14.82 11.99
C VAL A 56 -9.79 15.71 11.02
N ILE A 57 -9.67 17.02 11.21
CA ILE A 57 -10.42 18.05 10.50
C ILE A 57 -9.96 18.20 9.02
N GLY A 58 -8.89 17.50 8.59
CA GLY A 58 -8.30 17.62 7.25
C GLY A 58 -8.43 16.38 6.37
N SER A 59 -8.21 16.56 5.06
CA SER A 59 -8.23 15.48 4.06
C SER A 59 -7.03 14.55 4.22
N ILE A 60 -7.23 13.51 5.02
CA ILE A 60 -6.29 12.40 5.19
C ILE A 60 -6.87 11.19 4.46
N ALA A 61 -6.04 10.53 3.67
CA ALA A 61 -6.33 9.16 3.26
C ALA A 61 -5.39 8.22 4.02
N SER A 62 -5.90 7.05 4.42
CA SER A 62 -5.10 5.97 4.99
C SER A 62 -5.27 4.70 4.16
N VAL A 63 -4.22 3.88 4.11
CA VAL A 63 -4.22 2.53 3.56
C VAL A 63 -3.65 1.59 4.62
N ASP A 64 -4.41 0.55 4.95
CA ASP A 64 -4.02 -0.46 5.93
C ASP A 64 -3.11 -1.55 5.32
N SER A 65 -2.31 -2.16 6.17
CA SER A 65 -1.45 -3.32 5.85
C SER A 65 -2.16 -4.42 5.07
N LYS A 66 -3.42 -4.74 5.38
CA LYS A 66 -4.17 -5.80 4.68
C LYS A 66 -4.36 -5.51 3.18
N ALA A 67 -4.58 -4.24 2.82
CA ALA A 67 -4.71 -3.84 1.43
C ALA A 67 -3.36 -3.96 0.70
N LEU A 68 -2.26 -3.69 1.41
CA LEU A 68 -0.91 -3.82 0.88
C LEU A 68 -0.52 -5.30 0.72
N GLU A 69 -0.65 -6.13 1.74
CA GLU A 69 -0.26 -7.55 1.70
C GLU A 69 -0.98 -8.38 0.62
N SER A 70 -2.17 -7.94 0.20
CA SER A 70 -2.94 -8.62 -0.86
C SER A 70 -2.32 -8.52 -2.26
N ARG A 71 -1.33 -7.63 -2.46
CA ARG A 71 -0.69 -7.38 -3.74
C ARG A 71 0.77 -7.83 -3.72
N ALA A 72 1.12 -8.74 -4.63
CA ALA A 72 2.49 -9.18 -4.87
C ALA A 72 3.26 -8.19 -5.78
N VAL A 73 3.36 -6.94 -5.35
CA VAL A 73 4.16 -5.92 -6.04
C VAL A 73 5.43 -5.69 -5.21
N PRO A 74 6.64 -5.64 -5.84
CA PRO A 74 7.88 -5.42 -5.11
C PRO A 74 7.95 -4.05 -4.42
N ASP A 75 7.33 -3.02 -5.00
CA ASP A 75 7.41 -1.64 -4.49
C ASP A 75 6.10 -1.13 -3.88
N VAL A 76 6.22 -0.61 -2.66
CA VAL A 76 5.14 0.01 -1.89
C VAL A 76 4.57 1.23 -2.61
N SER A 77 5.42 2.00 -3.31
CA SER A 77 5.02 3.18 -4.06
C SER A 77 3.93 2.83 -5.07
N ASN A 78 4.14 1.80 -5.88
CA ASN A 78 3.21 1.37 -6.92
C ASN A 78 1.89 0.81 -6.36
N MET A 79 1.91 0.25 -5.14
CA MET A 79 0.73 -0.30 -4.49
C MET A 79 -0.28 0.76 -4.05
N LEU A 80 0.20 1.97 -3.73
CA LEU A 80 -0.65 3.12 -3.38
C LEU A 80 -1.46 3.63 -4.59
N THR A 81 -1.07 3.26 -5.81
CA THR A 81 -1.79 3.63 -7.03
C THR A 81 -3.22 3.09 -6.99
N GLY A 82 -4.19 4.01 -7.06
CA GLY A 82 -5.61 3.68 -7.07
C GLY A 82 -6.21 3.31 -5.71
N GLN A 83 -5.40 3.19 -4.65
CA GLN A 83 -5.91 3.02 -3.28
C GLN A 83 -6.35 4.35 -2.65
N MET A 84 -5.78 5.47 -3.12
CA MET A 84 -6.04 6.79 -2.57
C MET A 84 -6.39 7.77 -3.67
N SER A 85 -7.54 8.44 -3.53
CA SER A 85 -7.95 9.50 -4.45
C SER A 85 -6.94 10.67 -4.44
N GLY A 86 -6.57 11.17 -5.62
CA GLY A 86 -5.67 12.32 -5.73
C GLY A 86 -4.20 12.02 -5.43
N VAL A 87 -3.80 10.75 -5.34
CA VAL A 87 -2.39 10.33 -5.40
C VAL A 87 -2.16 9.71 -6.78
N THR A 88 -1.20 10.25 -7.53
CA THR A 88 -0.80 9.75 -8.84
C THR A 88 0.65 9.34 -8.79
N ILE A 89 0.94 8.13 -9.23
CA ILE A 89 2.30 7.59 -9.31
C ILE A 89 2.60 7.37 -10.77
N THR A 90 3.68 8.00 -11.24
CA THR A 90 4.15 7.85 -12.62
C THR A 90 5.42 7.03 -12.58
N GLN A 91 5.34 5.79 -13.04
CA GLN A 91 6.49 4.92 -13.22
C GLN A 91 7.03 5.10 -14.64
N GLU A 92 8.25 5.62 -14.76
CA GLU A 92 8.88 5.90 -16.06
C GLU A 92 9.61 4.66 -16.62
N SER A 93 9.95 3.69 -15.77
CA SER A 93 10.61 2.44 -16.16
C SER A 93 10.11 1.27 -15.32
N GLY A 94 10.02 0.08 -15.90
CA GLY A 94 9.70 -1.18 -15.20
C GLY A 94 10.94 -1.99 -14.83
N ASN A 95 12.07 -1.31 -14.57
CA ASN A 95 13.32 -1.96 -14.22
C ASN A 95 13.35 -2.30 -12.73
N PRO A 96 13.47 -3.60 -12.36
CA PRO A 96 13.60 -4.04 -10.98
C PRO A 96 14.60 -3.21 -10.18
N GLY A 97 14.13 -2.50 -9.15
CA GLY A 97 14.95 -1.64 -8.28
C GLY A 97 15.10 -0.18 -8.72
N GLN A 98 14.57 0.21 -9.89
CA GLN A 98 14.32 1.60 -10.30
C GLN A 98 12.83 1.88 -10.50
N ASP A 99 12.00 1.10 -9.83
CA ASP A 99 10.55 1.09 -9.93
C ASP A 99 9.87 2.16 -9.07
N ALA A 100 10.67 2.98 -8.39
CA ALA A 100 10.20 4.09 -7.56
C ALA A 100 9.53 5.16 -8.45
N GLY A 101 8.24 4.96 -8.72
CA GLY A 101 7.44 5.91 -9.46
C GLY A 101 7.41 7.27 -8.76
N THR A 102 7.44 8.35 -9.55
CA THR A 102 7.33 9.70 -9.01
C THR A 102 5.93 9.89 -8.44
N ILE A 103 5.83 10.00 -7.11
CA ILE A 103 4.57 10.20 -6.39
C ILE A 103 4.19 11.68 -6.46
N ARG A 104 2.93 11.96 -6.82
CA ARG A 104 2.34 13.30 -6.85
C ARG A 104 1.02 13.31 -6.10
N ILE A 105 0.86 14.26 -5.18
CA ILE A 105 -0.37 14.46 -4.41
C ILE A 105 -1.07 15.69 -4.99
N ARG A 106 -2.30 15.53 -5.49
CA ARG A 106 -3.10 16.57 -6.18
C ARG A 106 -2.43 17.17 -7.42
N GLY A 107 -1.63 16.38 -8.14
CA GLY A 107 -1.00 16.78 -9.40
C GLY A 107 0.29 17.58 -9.22
N VAL A 108 0.63 18.43 -10.19
CA VAL A 108 1.85 19.24 -10.18
C VAL A 108 1.60 20.58 -9.48
N GLY A 109 2.15 20.75 -8.29
CA GLY A 109 1.98 21.97 -7.47
C GLY A 109 3.02 23.07 -7.72
N SER A 110 4.08 22.79 -8.49
CA SER A 110 5.15 23.75 -8.77
C SER A 110 5.70 23.58 -10.18
N PHE A 111 5.93 24.72 -10.86
CA PHE A 111 6.48 24.78 -12.21
C PHE A 111 8.02 24.96 -12.23
N GLY A 112 8.70 24.89 -11.07
CA GLY A 112 10.15 25.07 -11.00
C GLY A 112 10.86 24.31 -9.87
N ALA A 113 10.12 23.69 -8.94
CA ALA A 113 10.68 22.83 -7.89
C ALA A 113 10.14 21.41 -8.04
N THR A 114 10.91 20.41 -7.60
CA THR A 114 10.50 19.01 -7.63
C THR A 114 9.20 18.84 -6.84
N PRO A 115 8.08 18.44 -7.48
CA PRO A 115 6.76 18.38 -6.85
C PRO A 115 6.58 17.13 -5.97
N SER A 116 7.68 16.53 -5.50
CA SER A 116 7.64 15.31 -4.70
C SER A 116 7.14 15.61 -3.28
N PRO A 117 6.27 14.76 -2.73
CA PRO A 117 5.82 14.89 -1.34
C PRO A 117 6.93 14.53 -0.37
N LEU A 118 6.81 15.01 0.88
CA LEU A 118 7.70 14.60 1.95
C LEU A 118 7.28 13.23 2.48
N VAL A 119 8.21 12.27 2.46
CA VAL A 119 8.00 10.93 3.01
C VAL A 119 8.61 10.85 4.41
N LEU A 120 7.83 10.43 5.38
CA LEU A 120 8.22 10.21 6.75
C LEU A 120 7.96 8.75 7.12
N VAL A 121 9.02 8.03 7.48
CA VAL A 121 8.96 6.66 8.01
C VAL A 121 9.17 6.75 9.51
N ASP A 122 8.16 6.38 10.29
CA ASP A 122 8.16 6.48 11.76
C ASP A 122 8.58 7.87 12.29
N GLY A 123 8.29 8.92 11.53
CA GLY A 123 8.60 10.31 11.86
C GLY A 123 9.97 10.82 11.37
N LEU A 124 10.77 9.98 10.72
CA LEU A 124 12.05 10.37 10.11
C LEU A 124 11.93 10.47 8.59
N PRO A 125 12.62 11.43 7.94
CA PRO A 125 12.61 11.51 6.48
C PRO A 125 13.27 10.28 5.86
N GLY A 126 12.57 9.62 4.93
CA GLY A 126 13.03 8.40 4.29
C GLY A 126 12.45 8.24 2.87
N SER A 127 12.55 7.03 2.31
CA SER A 127 11.97 6.67 1.01
C SER A 127 11.00 5.50 1.16
N LEU A 128 9.94 5.46 0.33
CA LEU A 128 9.03 4.31 0.27
C LEU A 128 9.69 3.08 -0.38
N SER A 129 10.72 3.29 -1.20
CA SER A 129 11.46 2.21 -1.88
C SER A 129 12.22 1.30 -0.91
N ASP A 130 12.56 1.82 0.27
CA ASP A 130 13.41 1.12 1.23
C ASP A 130 12.58 0.25 2.18
N LEU A 131 11.26 0.26 2.01
CA LEU A 131 10.31 -0.44 2.86
C LEU A 131 9.68 -1.62 2.14
N THR A 132 9.63 -2.75 2.84
CA THR A 132 8.88 -3.91 2.38
C THR A 132 7.41 -3.75 2.80
N PRO A 133 6.42 -4.11 1.96
CA PRO A 133 5.01 -4.07 2.34
C PRO A 133 4.67 -4.86 3.61
N ALA A 134 5.43 -5.93 3.89
CA ALA A 134 5.26 -6.76 5.08
C ALA A 134 5.58 -6.02 6.39
N ASP A 135 6.43 -4.99 6.33
CA ASP A 135 6.88 -4.24 7.50
C ASP A 135 5.99 -3.02 7.78
N ILE A 136 5.05 -2.71 6.89
CA ILE A 136 4.19 -1.53 6.97
C ILE A 136 2.89 -1.87 7.70
N ASP A 137 2.54 -1.09 8.72
CA ASP A 137 1.28 -1.22 9.44
C ASP A 137 0.19 -0.38 8.76
N ASN A 138 0.47 0.91 8.56
CA ASN A 138 -0.39 1.82 7.82
C ASN A 138 0.40 2.88 7.04
N ILE A 139 -0.19 3.35 5.95
CA ILE A 139 0.30 4.49 5.17
C ILE A 139 -0.78 5.56 5.22
N SER A 140 -0.42 6.74 5.72
CA SER A 140 -1.30 7.89 5.82
C SER A 140 -0.78 9.03 4.97
N VAL A 141 -1.63 9.58 4.11
CA VAL A 141 -1.28 10.69 3.22
C VAL A 141 -2.05 11.93 3.62
N LEU A 142 -1.32 12.97 4.02
CA LEU A 142 -1.84 14.31 4.30
C LEU A 142 -1.88 15.10 2.99
N LYS A 143 -3.11 15.33 2.48
CA LYS A 143 -3.34 16.02 1.19
C LYS A 143 -3.52 17.52 1.33
N ASP A 144 -3.87 17.99 2.52
CA ASP A 144 -4.16 19.40 2.81
C ASP A 144 -2.97 20.11 3.46
N ALA A 145 -2.79 21.37 3.08
CA ALA A 145 -1.75 22.24 3.62
C ALA A 145 -1.88 22.46 5.14
N SER A 146 -3.09 22.45 5.71
CA SER A 146 -3.33 22.63 7.15
C SER A 146 -2.78 21.47 7.97
N SER A 147 -3.04 20.23 7.56
CA SER A 147 -2.52 19.02 8.22
C SER A 147 -1.02 18.84 7.97
N ALA A 148 -0.55 19.24 6.78
CA ALA A 148 0.84 19.13 6.37
C ALA A 148 1.74 20.22 6.99
N ALA A 149 1.20 21.40 7.33
CA ALA A 149 1.96 22.56 7.84
C ALA A 149 2.78 22.26 9.11
N ILE A 150 2.36 21.26 9.90
CA ILE A 150 3.08 20.80 11.09
C ILE A 150 4.50 20.32 10.73
N TYR A 151 4.69 19.80 9.52
CA TYR A 151 5.97 19.29 9.00
C TYR A 151 6.79 20.33 8.23
N GLY A 152 6.37 21.60 8.24
CA GLY A 152 7.12 22.74 7.69
C GLY A 152 6.98 22.96 6.18
N SER A 153 7.88 23.78 5.61
CA SER A 153 7.80 24.23 4.21
C SER A 153 7.92 23.12 3.18
N ARG A 154 8.60 22.01 3.52
CA ARG A 154 8.74 20.82 2.66
C ARG A 154 7.43 20.05 2.50
N ALA A 155 6.44 20.33 3.34
CA ALA A 155 5.13 19.71 3.33
C ALA A 155 4.14 20.37 2.35
N ALA A 156 4.57 21.39 1.60
CA ALA A 156 3.74 22.12 0.64
C ALA A 156 3.15 21.22 -0.46
N ASN A 157 3.85 20.14 -0.83
CA ASN A 157 3.41 19.14 -1.82
C ASN A 157 2.69 17.94 -1.18
N GLY A 158 2.33 18.03 0.11
CA GLY A 158 1.74 16.95 0.90
C GLY A 158 2.79 16.08 1.61
N VAL A 159 2.31 15.26 2.54
CA VAL A 159 3.15 14.40 3.39
C VAL A 159 2.64 12.98 3.37
N ILE A 160 3.54 12.02 3.20
CA ILE A 160 3.27 10.59 3.30
C ILE A 160 3.91 10.11 4.60
N LEU A 161 3.07 9.68 5.54
CA LEU A 161 3.48 9.06 6.79
C LEU A 161 3.37 7.55 6.62
N VAL A 162 4.46 6.85 6.91
CA VAL A 162 4.50 5.40 6.95
C VAL A 162 4.79 4.99 8.38
N THR A 163 3.90 4.20 8.97
CA THR A 163 4.14 3.58 10.27
C THR A 163 4.54 2.14 10.05
N THR A 164 5.67 1.73 10.62
CA THR A 164 6.09 0.33 10.56
C THR A 164 5.42 -0.51 11.64
N LYS A 165 5.29 -1.81 11.38
CA LYS A 165 4.78 -2.78 12.35
C LYS A 165 5.74 -2.89 13.52
N LYS A 166 5.23 -2.60 14.73
CA LYS A 166 5.97 -2.80 15.97
C LYS A 166 5.63 -4.18 16.55
N GLY A 167 6.59 -4.77 17.27
CA GLY A 167 6.38 -6.02 18.00
C GLY A 167 5.23 -5.86 19.00
N LYS A 168 4.24 -6.75 18.94
CA LYS A 168 3.14 -6.80 19.91
C LYS A 168 3.54 -7.71 21.06
N GLU A 169 3.23 -7.31 22.30
CA GLU A 169 3.40 -8.17 23.46
C GLU A 169 2.53 -9.43 23.31
N GLY A 170 3.13 -10.61 23.51
CA GLY A 170 2.42 -11.89 23.36
C GLY A 170 3.29 -13.01 22.81
N LYS A 171 2.64 -14.03 22.25
CA LYS A 171 3.30 -15.20 21.67
C LYS A 171 4.02 -14.84 20.37
N ALA A 172 5.26 -15.32 20.22
CA ALA A 172 6.01 -15.16 18.99
C ALA A 172 5.23 -15.76 17.81
N ARG A 173 4.93 -14.93 16.80
CA ARG A 173 4.27 -15.35 15.57
C ARG A 173 5.30 -15.33 14.45
N ILE A 174 5.64 -16.51 13.94
CA ILE A 174 6.53 -16.68 12.80
C ILE A 174 5.66 -16.85 11.56
N ILE A 175 5.87 -15.98 10.57
CA ILE A 175 5.16 -16.02 9.28
C ILE A 175 6.22 -16.23 8.21
N TYR A 176 6.04 -17.25 7.38
CA TYR A 176 6.93 -17.55 6.25
C TYR A 176 6.16 -17.40 4.95
N ASN A 177 6.64 -16.50 4.09
CA ASN A 177 6.06 -16.23 2.78
C ASN A 177 7.10 -16.54 1.71
N GLY A 178 6.74 -17.39 0.74
CA GLY A 178 7.56 -17.69 -0.42
C GLY A 178 6.76 -17.45 -1.70
N SER A 179 7.35 -16.72 -2.65
CA SER A 179 6.75 -16.43 -3.96
C SER A 179 7.76 -16.65 -5.07
N VAL A 180 7.30 -17.22 -6.19
CA VAL A 180 8.08 -17.36 -7.43
C VAL A 180 7.32 -16.65 -8.53
N GLY A 181 7.99 -15.77 -9.27
CA GLY A 181 7.40 -15.02 -10.38
C GLY A 181 8.33 -15.02 -11.59
N MET A 182 7.75 -15.09 -12.79
CA MET A 182 8.46 -15.01 -14.06
C MET A 182 7.94 -13.79 -14.82
N SER A 183 8.83 -12.88 -15.20
CA SER A 183 8.47 -11.65 -15.92
C SER A 183 8.83 -11.81 -17.41
N GLN A 184 7.89 -11.48 -18.30
CA GLN A 184 8.08 -11.48 -19.74
C GLN A 184 7.48 -10.20 -20.34
N ALA A 185 8.14 -9.64 -21.36
CA ALA A 185 7.69 -8.41 -22.01
C ALA A 185 6.29 -8.59 -22.60
N THR A 186 5.34 -7.75 -22.17
CA THR A 186 3.93 -7.82 -22.60
C THR A 186 3.75 -7.34 -24.04
N GLU A 187 4.51 -6.32 -24.45
CA GLU A 187 4.58 -5.86 -25.84
C GLU A 187 6.02 -5.54 -26.20
N LEU A 188 6.50 -6.13 -27.29
CA LEU A 188 7.69 -5.67 -27.96
C LEU A 188 7.27 -4.66 -29.03
N PRO A 189 7.97 -3.52 -29.17
CA PRO A 189 7.70 -2.60 -30.26
C PRO A 189 7.72 -3.34 -31.60
N GLU A 190 6.69 -3.14 -32.43
CA GLU A 190 6.70 -3.67 -33.78
C GLU A 190 7.81 -2.98 -34.57
N LEU A 191 8.91 -3.69 -34.77
CA LEU A 191 10.01 -3.21 -35.59
C LEU A 191 9.60 -3.34 -37.05
N ALA A 192 9.46 -2.20 -37.74
CA ALA A 192 9.22 -2.21 -39.17
C ALA A 192 10.33 -3.03 -39.86
N HIS A 193 9.93 -4.04 -40.63
CA HIS A 193 10.88 -4.81 -41.43
C HIS A 193 11.62 -3.89 -42.40
N SER A 194 12.89 -4.18 -42.67
CA SER A 194 13.78 -3.32 -43.48
C SER A 194 13.16 -2.89 -44.81
N TYR A 195 12.32 -3.75 -45.41
CA TYR A 195 11.61 -3.47 -46.65
C TYR A 195 10.51 -2.40 -46.50
N ASP A 196 9.75 -2.41 -45.41
CA ASP A 196 8.72 -1.40 -45.13
C ASP A 196 9.35 -0.06 -44.75
N MET A 197 10.46 -0.10 -44.02
CA MET A 197 11.25 1.10 -43.72
C MET A 197 11.87 1.70 -44.99
N GLN A 198 12.37 0.86 -45.91
CA GLN A 198 12.91 1.27 -47.20
C GLN A 198 11.81 1.91 -48.07
N ASN A 199 10.62 1.31 -48.13
CA ASN A 199 9.48 1.88 -48.86
C ASN A 199 8.98 3.19 -48.25
N PHE A 200 8.97 3.31 -46.91
CA PHE A 200 8.63 4.56 -46.22
C PHE A 200 9.63 5.68 -46.56
N ILE A 201 10.93 5.38 -46.55
CA ILE A 201 12.00 6.33 -46.90
C ILE A 201 11.91 6.71 -48.39
N ILE A 202 11.74 5.75 -49.29
CA ILE A 202 11.59 5.99 -50.74
C ILE A 202 10.36 6.88 -51.02
N ARG A 203 9.24 6.62 -50.32
CA ARG A 203 7.99 7.39 -50.45
C ARG A 203 8.12 8.81 -49.87
N ARG A 204 8.89 9.01 -48.79
CA ARG A 204 9.22 10.34 -48.26
C ARG A 204 10.19 11.12 -49.16
N LEU A 205 11.11 10.44 -49.83
CA LEU A 205 12.05 11.03 -50.78
C LEU A 205 11.45 11.24 -52.18
N GLY A 206 10.16 10.93 -52.36
CA GLY A 206 9.44 11.16 -53.62
C GLY A 206 9.93 10.29 -54.79
N GLN A 207 10.77 9.29 -54.56
CA GLN A 207 11.23 8.38 -55.61
C GLN A 207 10.19 7.27 -55.82
N LYS A 208 9.75 7.06 -57.06
CA LYS A 208 8.80 5.98 -57.38
C LYS A 208 9.48 4.61 -57.21
N PRO A 209 8.80 3.61 -56.62
CA PRO A 209 9.38 2.30 -56.41
C PRO A 209 9.70 1.63 -57.76
N ILE A 210 10.93 1.14 -57.91
CA ILE A 210 11.37 0.35 -59.05
C ILE A 210 10.71 -1.02 -58.95
N ARG A 211 9.76 -1.31 -59.86
CA ARG A 211 9.18 -2.65 -60.00
C ARG A 211 10.19 -3.55 -60.70
N LEU A 212 10.79 -4.48 -59.97
CA LEU A 212 11.49 -5.63 -60.55
C LEU A 212 10.45 -6.69 -60.90
N ARG A 213 10.49 -7.18 -62.15
CA ARG A 213 9.74 -8.34 -62.63
C ARG A 213 10.42 -9.63 -62.18
#